data_AF-A0A8H5J3I3-F1
#
_entry.id   AF-A0A8H5J3I3-F1
#
_cell.length_a   1.000
_cell.length_b   1.000
_cell.length_c   1.000
_cell.angle_alpha   90.00
_cell.angle_beta   90.00
_cell.angle_gamma   90.00
#
_symmetry.space_group_name_H-M   'P 1'
#
loop_
_entity.id
_entity.type
_entity.pdbx_description
1 polymer ?
#
loop_
_entity_poly.entity_id
_entity_poly.type
_entity_poly.pdbx_seq_one_letter_code
_entity_poly.pdbx_strand_id
1 'polypeptide(L)'
;MEEEFMSNPEIPDVLREIVLTREFYGKVLAPERNSLAIRASCPECGLVEKYGTRNVYADDGSAVTFQCPSHGIFTCNTQTESNRFQFNCQLFNLVLELFYQRTPYNWIEICGSDYAGFWQEQLLWRFLSKPAIIVYTPLISDWSGSKVSKSLYLQDTAYQYLRDSGQEYLLNYEVLLQENKDLTILWKEVELWVDEPYRLFRGYSIHYLHLLFEGQAIGLGTIHK
;
A
#
# COMPACT_ATOMS: atom_id res chain seq x y z
N MET A 1 11.33 2.41 0.30
CA MET A 1 10.58 1.26 0.82
C MET A 1 10.53 0.13 -0.21
N GLU A 2 9.80 0.21 -1.34
CA GLU A 2 9.77 -0.89 -2.33
C GLU A 2 11.16 -1.19 -2.91
N GLU A 3 11.86 -0.19 -3.45
CA GLU A 3 13.22 -0.37 -3.99
C GLU A 3 14.22 -0.93 -2.96
N GLU A 4 14.15 -0.44 -1.73
CA GLU A 4 14.98 -0.89 -0.61
C GLU A 4 14.70 -2.35 -0.25
N PHE A 5 13.42 -2.73 -0.14
CA PHE A 5 13.01 -4.11 0.09
C PHE A 5 13.46 -5.02 -1.06
N MET A 6 13.27 -4.58 -2.30
CA MET A 6 13.68 -5.31 -3.51
C MET A 6 15.20 -5.47 -3.66
N SER A 7 15.99 -4.73 -2.87
CA SER A 7 17.45 -4.89 -2.77
C SER A 7 17.88 -5.99 -1.80
N ASN A 8 16.96 -6.66 -1.12
CA ASN A 8 17.28 -7.75 -0.20
C ASN A 8 17.84 -8.98 -0.97
N PRO A 9 18.95 -9.61 -0.50
CA PRO A 9 19.58 -10.75 -1.18
C PRO A 9 18.70 -11.98 -1.43
N GLU A 10 17.60 -12.17 -0.69
CA GLU A 10 16.70 -13.32 -0.86
C GLU A 10 15.56 -13.04 -1.85
N ILE A 11 15.35 -11.78 -2.26
CA ILE A 11 14.32 -11.37 -3.22
C ILE A 11 14.52 -11.96 -4.62
N PRO A 12 15.74 -12.06 -5.17
CA PRO A 12 15.97 -12.73 -6.45
C PRO A 12 15.22 -14.04 -6.67
N ASP A 13 15.19 -14.92 -5.65
CA ASP A 13 14.51 -16.21 -5.75
C ASP A 13 12.99 -16.09 -5.67
N VAL A 14 12.48 -15.08 -4.95
CA VAL A 14 11.04 -14.77 -4.90
C VAL A 14 10.59 -14.21 -6.24
N LEU A 15 11.36 -13.26 -6.77
CA LEU A 15 11.10 -12.63 -8.06
C LEU A 15 11.13 -13.65 -9.20
N ARG A 16 12.13 -14.54 -9.19
CA ARG A 16 12.22 -15.63 -10.18
C ARG A 16 11.00 -16.56 -10.11
N GLU A 17 10.54 -16.92 -8.90
CA GLU A 17 9.31 -17.71 -8.74
C GLU A 17 8.11 -16.99 -9.34
N ILE A 18 7.91 -15.70 -9.04
CA ILE A 18 6.82 -14.88 -9.59
C ILE A 18 6.88 -14.85 -11.13
N VAL A 19 8.07 -14.69 -11.72
CA VAL A 19 8.24 -14.67 -13.17
C VAL A 19 7.90 -16.03 -13.79
N LEU A 20 8.33 -17.13 -13.18
CA LEU A 20 8.04 -18.49 -13.67
C LEU A 20 6.55 -18.84 -13.55
N THR A 21 5.90 -18.39 -12.49
CA THR A 21 4.48 -18.67 -12.20
C THR A 21 3.52 -17.59 -12.73
N ARG A 22 4.04 -16.60 -13.46
CA ARG A 22 3.32 -15.40 -13.91
C ARG A 22 2.02 -15.70 -14.64
N GLU A 23 1.96 -16.76 -15.44
CA GLU A 23 0.77 -17.08 -16.24
C GLU A 23 -0.36 -17.61 -15.36
N PHE A 24 -0.02 -18.39 -14.34
CA PHE A 24 -0.97 -18.88 -13.35
C PHE A 24 -1.55 -17.71 -12.54
N TYR A 25 -0.67 -16.90 -11.95
CA TYR A 25 -1.11 -15.73 -11.19
C TYR A 25 -1.84 -14.72 -12.07
N GLY A 26 -1.41 -14.50 -13.32
CA GLY A 26 -2.07 -13.61 -14.27
C GLY A 26 -3.52 -14.00 -14.53
N LYS A 27 -3.83 -15.29 -14.69
CA LYS A 27 -5.20 -15.79 -14.87
C LYS A 27 -6.10 -15.54 -13.68
N VAL A 28 -5.54 -15.56 -12.46
CA VAL A 28 -6.34 -15.53 -11.24
C VAL A 28 -6.40 -14.15 -10.60
N LEU A 29 -5.30 -13.40 -10.62
CA LEU A 29 -5.17 -12.06 -10.03
C LEU A 29 -5.44 -10.94 -11.04
N ALA A 30 -5.30 -11.20 -12.34
CA ALA A 30 -5.52 -10.22 -13.40
C ALA A 30 -6.27 -10.82 -14.61
N PRO A 31 -7.44 -11.48 -14.40
CA PRO A 31 -8.13 -12.28 -15.43
C PRO A 31 -8.48 -11.51 -16.70
N GLU A 32 -8.75 -10.21 -16.59
CA GLU A 32 -9.05 -9.33 -17.72
C GLU A 32 -7.90 -9.27 -18.74
N ARG A 33 -6.64 -9.31 -18.24
CA ARG A 33 -5.43 -9.12 -19.06
C ARG A 33 -4.59 -10.38 -19.18
N ASN A 34 -4.80 -11.36 -18.30
CA ASN A 34 -3.93 -12.54 -18.14
C ASN A 34 -2.45 -12.19 -17.98
N SER A 35 -2.17 -11.00 -17.44
CA SER A 35 -0.83 -10.44 -17.32
C SER A 35 -0.65 -9.79 -15.96
N LEU A 36 0.46 -10.12 -15.31
CA LEU A 36 0.87 -9.46 -14.07
C LEU A 36 1.49 -8.09 -14.38
N ALA A 37 1.19 -7.10 -13.54
CA ALA A 37 1.78 -5.78 -13.61
C ALA A 37 3.20 -5.77 -13.03
N ILE A 38 4.08 -6.60 -13.58
CA ILE A 38 5.53 -6.58 -13.35
C ILE A 38 6.10 -5.44 -14.18
N ARG A 39 6.84 -4.53 -13.56
CA ARG A 39 7.24 -3.27 -14.17
C ARG A 39 8.72 -3.00 -13.94
N ALA A 40 9.28 -2.15 -14.78
CA ALA A 40 10.55 -1.48 -14.54
C ALA A 40 10.52 -0.13 -15.23
N SER A 41 11.12 0.89 -14.60
CA SER A 41 11.26 2.21 -15.20
C SER A 41 12.29 2.20 -16.33
N CYS A 42 11.95 2.85 -17.44
CA CYS A 42 12.90 3.12 -18.52
C CYS A 42 14.11 3.88 -17.95
N PRO A 43 15.35 3.41 -18.22
CA PRO A 43 16.55 4.05 -17.66
C PRO A 43 16.80 5.46 -18.19
N GLU A 44 16.20 5.83 -19.33
CA GLU A 44 16.40 7.14 -19.96
C GLU A 44 15.36 8.19 -19.55
N CYS A 45 14.09 7.80 -19.40
CA CYS A 45 12.98 8.76 -19.17
C CYS A 45 12.06 8.40 -18.01
N GLY A 46 12.28 7.28 -17.32
CA GLY A 46 11.47 6.86 -16.19
C GLY A 46 10.06 6.36 -16.53
N LEU A 47 9.64 6.36 -17.80
CA LEU A 47 8.34 5.82 -18.21
C LEU A 47 8.23 4.33 -17.89
N VAL A 48 7.01 3.92 -17.52
CA VAL A 48 6.67 2.55 -17.10
C VAL A 48 5.43 2.07 -17.85
N GLU A 49 5.47 0.86 -18.41
CA GLU A 49 4.25 0.20 -18.90
C GLU A 49 3.46 -0.34 -17.70
N LYS A 50 2.21 0.09 -17.54
CA LYS A 50 1.45 -0.08 -16.31
C LYS A 50 0.99 -1.52 -16.07
N TYR A 51 0.73 -2.31 -17.11
CA TYR A 51 0.01 -3.58 -16.97
C TYR A 51 0.83 -4.84 -17.27
N GLY A 52 2.11 -4.68 -17.62
CA GLY A 52 3.03 -5.76 -17.98
C GLY A 52 2.67 -6.51 -19.27
N THR A 53 1.74 -5.97 -20.07
CA THR A 53 1.15 -6.65 -21.25
C THR A 53 2.09 -6.79 -22.43
N ARG A 54 3.17 -6.01 -22.44
CA ARG A 54 4.20 -6.01 -23.49
C ARG A 54 5.52 -6.63 -23.03
N ASN A 55 5.55 -7.16 -21.81
CA ASN A 55 6.76 -7.75 -21.27
C ASN A 55 7.06 -9.07 -21.96
N VAL A 56 8.34 -9.33 -22.22
CA VAL A 56 8.84 -10.63 -22.67
C VAL A 56 9.66 -11.23 -21.55
N TYR A 57 9.50 -12.51 -21.29
CA TYR A 57 10.08 -13.20 -20.14
C TYR A 57 11.01 -14.30 -20.64
N ALA A 58 12.19 -14.41 -20.04
CA ALA A 58 13.07 -15.56 -20.27
C ALA A 58 12.42 -16.85 -19.71
N ASP A 59 12.57 -17.97 -20.42
CA ASP A 59 11.94 -19.25 -20.05
C ASP A 59 12.37 -19.75 -18.67
N ASP A 60 13.61 -19.45 -18.27
CA ASP A 60 14.19 -19.83 -16.98
C ASP A 60 13.89 -18.82 -15.84
N GLY A 61 13.16 -17.74 -16.15
CA GLY A 61 12.83 -16.65 -15.25
C GLY A 61 14.00 -15.75 -14.84
N SER A 62 15.14 -15.83 -15.54
CA SER A 62 16.34 -15.05 -15.23
C SER A 62 16.26 -13.57 -15.62
N ALA A 63 15.37 -13.22 -16.55
CA ALA A 63 15.28 -11.87 -17.07
C ALA A 63 13.86 -11.52 -17.56
N VAL A 64 13.56 -10.23 -17.53
CA VAL A 64 12.33 -9.64 -18.09
C VAL A 64 12.71 -8.47 -18.98
N THR A 65 12.17 -8.48 -20.19
CA THR A 65 12.35 -7.46 -21.21
C THR A 65 11.12 -6.57 -21.27
N PHE A 66 11.32 -5.28 -21.12
CA PHE A 66 10.30 -4.23 -21.06
C PHE A 66 10.37 -3.33 -22.30
N GLN A 67 9.31 -2.57 -22.56
CA GLN A 67 9.24 -1.65 -23.70
C GLN A 67 8.88 -0.23 -23.24
N CYS A 68 9.76 0.72 -23.56
CA CYS A 68 9.50 2.15 -23.51
C CYS A 68 8.97 2.64 -24.86
N PRO A 69 7.89 3.44 -24.91
CA PRO A 69 7.36 3.97 -26.16
C PRO A 69 8.32 4.94 -26.87
N SER A 70 9.25 5.55 -26.13
CA SER A 70 10.19 6.56 -26.66
C SER A 70 11.59 6.00 -26.95
N HIS A 71 12.09 5.09 -26.11
CA HIS A 71 13.49 4.61 -26.13
C HIS A 71 13.63 3.13 -26.51
N GLY A 72 12.51 2.45 -26.81
CA GLY A 72 12.52 1.07 -27.24
C GLY A 72 12.65 0.07 -26.09
N ILE A 73 13.31 -1.05 -26.36
CA ILE A 73 13.32 -2.23 -25.49
C ILE A 73 14.52 -2.20 -24.54
N PHE A 74 14.32 -2.61 -23.29
CA PHE A 74 15.39 -2.81 -22.32
C PHE A 74 15.10 -4.05 -21.45
N THR A 75 16.14 -4.69 -20.93
CA THR A 75 16.03 -5.93 -20.14
C THR A 75 16.57 -5.71 -18.74
N CYS A 76 15.91 -6.29 -17.74
CA CYS A 76 16.39 -6.35 -16.37
C CYS A 76 16.58 -7.82 -15.95
N ASN A 77 17.69 -8.11 -15.29
CA ASN A 77 17.98 -9.42 -14.73
C ASN A 77 17.34 -9.60 -13.35
N THR A 78 16.65 -10.73 -13.10
CA THR A 78 15.95 -10.96 -11.83
C THR A 78 16.88 -11.23 -10.65
N GLN A 79 18.13 -11.61 -10.92
CA GLN A 79 19.15 -11.95 -9.91
C GLN A 79 20.02 -10.76 -9.52
N THR A 80 20.46 -9.97 -10.50
CA THR A 80 21.39 -8.86 -10.25
C THR A 80 20.74 -7.49 -10.21
N GLU A 81 19.48 -7.38 -10.67
CA GLU A 81 18.77 -6.10 -10.79
C GLU A 81 17.36 -6.17 -10.19
N SER A 82 17.15 -6.98 -9.14
CA SER A 82 15.84 -7.15 -8.49
C SER A 82 15.23 -5.82 -8.02
N ASN A 83 16.06 -4.87 -7.58
CA ASN A 83 15.66 -3.54 -7.15
C ASN A 83 15.06 -2.66 -8.26
N ARG A 84 15.26 -3.01 -9.54
CA ARG A 84 14.66 -2.30 -10.68
C ARG A 84 13.21 -2.70 -10.93
N PHE A 85 12.77 -3.82 -10.36
CA PHE A 85 11.42 -4.32 -10.53
C PHE A 85 10.46 -3.58 -9.61
N GLN A 86 9.32 -3.21 -10.18
CA GLN A 86 8.23 -2.52 -9.50
C GLN A 86 6.93 -3.30 -9.74
N PHE A 87 6.00 -3.17 -8.81
CA PHE A 87 4.71 -3.86 -8.90
C PHE A 87 3.56 -2.89 -8.67
N ASN A 88 2.32 -3.28 -9.00
CA ASN A 88 1.19 -2.65 -8.36
C ASN A 88 1.08 -3.16 -6.92
N CYS A 89 0.43 -2.37 -6.06
CA CYS A 89 0.36 -2.66 -4.63
C CYS A 89 -0.10 -4.10 -4.33
N GLN A 90 -1.07 -4.59 -5.10
CA GLN A 90 -1.53 -5.96 -5.04
C GLN A 90 -0.40 -6.99 -5.24
N LEU A 91 0.27 -6.94 -6.38
CA LEU A 91 1.33 -7.89 -6.68
C LEU A 91 2.53 -7.71 -5.76
N PHE A 92 2.80 -6.48 -5.29
CA PHE A 92 3.83 -6.22 -4.29
C PHE A 92 3.54 -6.94 -2.97
N ASN A 93 2.29 -6.95 -2.49
CA ASN A 93 1.90 -7.70 -1.31
C ASN A 93 2.17 -9.21 -1.47
N LEU A 94 1.95 -9.77 -2.67
CA LEU A 94 2.27 -11.18 -2.92
C LEU A 94 3.79 -11.43 -2.86
N VAL A 95 4.59 -10.51 -3.39
CA VAL A 95 6.06 -10.59 -3.32
C VAL A 95 6.54 -10.54 -1.86
N LEU A 96 6.00 -9.61 -1.06
CA LEU A 96 6.29 -9.50 0.37
C LEU A 96 5.96 -10.79 1.12
N GLU A 97 4.77 -11.34 0.89
CA GLU A 97 4.29 -12.53 1.59
C GLU A 97 5.05 -13.80 1.19
N LEU A 98 5.39 -13.97 -0.09
CA LEU A 98 6.25 -15.08 -0.54
C LEU A 98 7.65 -14.99 0.05
N PHE A 99 8.18 -13.78 0.22
CA PHE A 99 9.43 -13.55 0.95
C PHE A 99 9.27 -13.97 2.41
N TYR A 100 8.27 -13.46 3.14
CA TYR A 100 8.10 -13.75 4.57
C TYR A 100 7.83 -15.22 4.87
N GLN A 101 7.12 -15.93 3.97
CA GLN A 101 6.92 -17.38 4.08
C GLN A 101 8.24 -18.18 4.13
N ARG A 102 9.31 -17.64 3.55
CA ARG A 102 10.64 -18.29 3.50
C ARG A 102 11.52 -17.93 4.70
N THR A 103 11.11 -16.95 5.50
CA THR A 103 11.89 -16.52 6.67
C THR A 103 11.65 -17.42 7.88
N PRO A 104 12.66 -17.62 8.76
CA PRO A 104 12.52 -18.46 9.95
C PRO A 104 11.77 -17.79 11.11
N TYR A 105 11.46 -16.50 10.98
CA TYR A 105 10.74 -15.71 11.98
C TYR A 105 9.29 -15.45 11.54
N ASN A 106 8.49 -14.89 12.45
CA ASN A 106 7.16 -14.41 12.12
C ASN A 106 7.20 -12.91 11.88
N TRP A 107 6.44 -12.46 10.89
CA TRP A 107 6.30 -11.06 10.56
C TRP A 107 4.87 -10.59 10.88
N ILE A 108 4.77 -9.34 11.32
CA ILE A 108 3.49 -8.64 11.45
C ILE A 108 3.51 -7.48 10.47
N GLU A 109 2.63 -7.52 9.48
CA GLU A 109 2.38 -6.39 8.59
C GLU A 109 1.39 -5.44 9.26
N ILE A 110 1.71 -4.14 9.26
CA ILE A 110 0.79 -3.09 9.71
C ILE A 110 0.43 -2.24 8.51
N CYS A 111 -0.83 -2.29 8.10
CA CYS A 111 -1.33 -1.51 6.96
C CYS A 111 -2.73 -0.97 7.23
N GLY A 112 -3.19 -0.02 6.40
CA GLY A 112 -4.54 0.53 6.56
C GLY A 112 -5.62 -0.51 6.26
N SER A 113 -6.74 -0.44 6.96
CA SER A 113 -7.92 -1.29 6.69
C SER A 113 -8.54 -1.12 5.30
N ASP A 114 -8.11 -0.13 4.51
CA ASP A 114 -8.43 -0.03 3.09
C ASP A 114 -7.84 -1.16 2.23
N TYR A 115 -6.85 -1.88 2.75
CA TYR A 115 -6.30 -3.09 2.15
C TYR A 115 -7.01 -4.37 2.60
N ALA A 116 -7.87 -4.29 3.62
CA ALA A 116 -8.56 -5.45 4.17
C ALA A 116 -9.64 -6.00 3.22
N GLY A 117 -10.10 -7.22 3.54
CA GLY A 117 -11.21 -7.85 2.87
C GLY A 117 -10.82 -8.61 1.60
N PHE A 118 -11.67 -8.54 0.57
CA PHE A 118 -11.72 -9.59 -0.46
C PHE A 118 -10.41 -9.79 -1.23
N TRP A 119 -9.73 -8.70 -1.60
CA TRP A 119 -8.53 -8.84 -2.42
C TRP A 119 -7.37 -9.50 -1.65
N GLN A 120 -7.01 -8.96 -0.48
CA GLN A 120 -5.91 -9.50 0.33
C GLN A 120 -6.27 -10.89 0.90
N GLU A 121 -7.45 -11.02 1.51
CA GLU A 121 -7.77 -12.19 2.34
C GLU A 121 -8.34 -13.37 1.55
N GLN A 122 -9.04 -13.12 0.44
CA GLN A 122 -9.68 -14.18 -0.35
C GLN A 122 -8.93 -14.48 -1.66
N LEU A 123 -8.29 -13.47 -2.27
CA LEU A 123 -7.61 -13.67 -3.55
C LEU A 123 -6.11 -13.91 -3.40
N LEU A 124 -5.42 -13.22 -2.48
CA LEU A 124 -3.98 -13.36 -2.28
C LEU A 124 -3.62 -14.51 -1.33
N TRP A 125 -4.21 -14.57 -0.13
CA TRP A 125 -3.81 -15.54 0.90
C TRP A 125 -3.92 -17.02 0.49
N ARG A 126 -4.83 -17.36 -0.40
CA ARG A 126 -4.99 -18.74 -0.91
C ARG A 126 -3.75 -19.29 -1.65
N PHE A 127 -2.80 -18.43 -2.00
CA PHE A 127 -1.54 -18.86 -2.63
C PHE A 127 -0.40 -19.05 -1.63
N LEU A 128 -0.63 -18.72 -0.37
CA LEU A 128 0.37 -18.75 0.69
C LEU A 128 0.12 -19.95 1.60
N SER A 129 1.18 -20.68 1.94
CA SER A 129 1.12 -21.76 2.92
C SER A 129 1.25 -21.25 4.36
N LYS A 130 1.91 -20.09 4.53
CA LYS A 130 2.12 -19.43 5.82
C LYS A 130 2.00 -17.90 5.61
N PRO A 131 0.76 -17.37 5.50
CA PRO A 131 0.55 -15.92 5.37
C PRO A 131 1.02 -15.19 6.64
N ALA A 132 1.53 -13.96 6.47
CA ALA A 132 1.88 -13.08 7.58
C ALA A 132 0.62 -12.67 8.36
N ILE A 133 0.83 -12.32 9.63
CA ILE A 133 -0.23 -11.72 10.44
C ILE A 133 -0.34 -10.25 10.02
N ILE A 134 -1.54 -9.82 9.62
CA ILE A 134 -1.79 -8.43 9.26
C ILE A 134 -2.60 -7.76 10.36
N VAL A 135 -2.12 -6.61 10.84
CA VAL A 135 -2.84 -5.72 11.74
C VAL A 135 -3.31 -4.53 10.93
N TYR A 136 -4.61 -4.46 10.68
CA TYR A 136 -5.21 -3.35 9.97
C TYR A 136 -5.45 -2.16 10.90
N THR A 137 -4.89 -1.00 10.56
CA THR A 137 -5.17 0.24 11.27
C THR A 137 -6.52 0.83 10.83
N PRO A 138 -7.21 1.57 11.73
CA PRO A 138 -8.49 2.18 11.41
C PRO A 138 -8.44 3.08 10.19
N LEU A 139 -9.47 2.99 9.34
CA LEU A 139 -9.65 3.91 8.23
C LEU A 139 -10.12 5.27 8.76
N ILE A 140 -9.47 6.34 8.30
CA ILE A 140 -9.92 7.71 8.56
C ILE A 140 -10.88 8.13 7.45
N SER A 141 -12.14 8.39 7.83
CA SER A 141 -13.20 8.76 6.91
C SER A 141 -13.55 10.25 6.96
N ASP A 142 -14.17 10.74 5.90
CA ASP A 142 -14.88 12.02 5.92
C ASP A 142 -16.29 11.89 6.53
N TRP A 143 -17.07 12.97 6.48
CA TRP A 143 -18.44 13.03 7.01
C TRP A 143 -19.41 12.08 6.31
N SER A 144 -19.12 11.66 5.08
CA SER A 144 -19.93 10.70 4.32
C SER A 144 -19.61 9.24 4.69
N GLY A 145 -18.57 9.02 5.51
CA GLY A 145 -18.01 7.69 5.77
C GLY A 145 -17.04 7.21 4.69
N SER A 146 -16.72 8.05 3.70
CA SER A 146 -15.78 7.71 2.64
C SER A 146 -14.33 7.90 3.08
N LYS A 147 -13.42 7.06 2.59
CA LYS A 147 -11.96 7.25 2.78
C LYS A 147 -11.55 8.63 2.28
N VAL A 148 -10.76 9.36 3.06
CA VAL A 148 -10.15 10.61 2.61
C VAL A 148 -9.19 10.32 1.45
N SER A 149 -9.47 10.89 0.27
CA SER A 149 -8.79 10.58 -0.97
C SER A 149 -7.74 11.63 -1.34
N LYS A 150 -6.51 11.15 -1.58
CA LYS A 150 -5.42 11.98 -2.12
C LYS A 150 -5.72 12.54 -3.51
N SER A 151 -6.46 11.79 -4.35
CA SER A 151 -6.76 12.23 -5.73
C SER A 151 -7.87 13.28 -5.78
N LEU A 152 -8.79 13.27 -4.81
CA LEU A 152 -9.81 14.30 -4.71
C LEU A 152 -9.19 15.65 -4.37
N TYR A 153 -8.18 15.71 -3.49
CA TYR A 153 -7.50 16.96 -3.12
C TYR A 153 -6.95 17.76 -4.33
N LEU A 154 -6.66 17.09 -5.45
CA LEU A 154 -6.20 17.75 -6.69
C LEU A 154 -7.30 18.49 -7.45
N GLN A 155 -8.56 18.36 -7.02
CA GLN A 155 -9.70 19.08 -7.58
C GLN A 155 -9.96 20.33 -6.72
N ASP A 156 -10.16 21.47 -7.37
CA ASP A 156 -10.31 22.78 -6.71
C ASP A 156 -11.44 22.80 -5.66
N THR A 157 -12.48 22.00 -5.84
CA THR A 157 -13.66 21.96 -4.96
C THR A 157 -13.64 20.85 -3.92
N ALA A 158 -12.64 19.98 -3.93
CA ALA A 158 -12.62 18.84 -3.02
C ALA A 158 -12.41 19.28 -1.58
N TYR A 159 -13.23 18.73 -0.69
CA TYR A 159 -13.22 19.02 0.74
C TYR A 159 -13.38 20.53 1.06
N GLN A 160 -14.06 21.30 0.20
CA GLN A 160 -14.29 22.73 0.41
C GLN A 160 -14.89 23.04 1.78
N TYR A 161 -15.81 22.19 2.26
CA TYR A 161 -16.41 22.32 3.60
C TYR A 161 -15.38 22.35 4.74
N LEU A 162 -14.23 21.66 4.61
CA LEU A 162 -13.16 21.73 5.61
C LEU A 162 -12.47 23.07 5.57
N ARG A 163 -12.16 23.59 4.38
CA ARG A 163 -11.55 24.92 4.21
C ARG A 163 -12.48 26.01 4.74
N ASP A 164 -13.77 25.94 4.38
CA ASP A 164 -14.80 26.89 4.83
C ASP A 164 -14.96 26.88 6.37
N SER A 165 -14.70 25.75 7.01
CA SER A 165 -14.75 25.60 8.47
C SER A 165 -13.42 25.88 9.19
N GLY A 166 -12.36 26.29 8.47
CA GLY A 166 -11.03 26.52 9.05
C GLY A 166 -10.33 25.22 9.51
N GLN A 167 -10.64 24.10 8.86
CA GLN A 167 -10.10 22.76 9.17
C GLN A 167 -9.17 22.24 8.07
N GLU A 168 -8.61 23.13 7.25
CA GLU A 168 -7.73 22.77 6.13
C GLU A 168 -6.45 22.05 6.59
N TYR A 169 -5.97 22.34 7.80
CA TYR A 169 -4.83 21.67 8.41
C TYR A 169 -4.96 20.14 8.48
N LEU A 170 -6.18 19.59 8.46
CA LEU A 170 -6.42 18.14 8.45
C LEU A 170 -6.10 17.49 7.09
N LEU A 171 -6.03 18.29 6.02
CA LEU A 171 -5.72 17.83 4.66
C LEU A 171 -4.31 18.24 4.23
N ASN A 172 -3.81 19.36 4.74
CA ASN A 172 -2.58 19.99 4.28
C ASN A 172 -1.57 20.14 5.43
N TYR A 173 -0.45 19.43 5.30
CA TYR A 173 0.63 19.44 6.28
C TYR A 173 1.28 20.83 6.45
N GLU A 174 1.37 21.62 5.38
CA GLU A 174 1.95 22.97 5.46
C GLU A 174 1.05 23.90 6.30
N VAL A 175 -0.27 23.80 6.11
CA VAL A 175 -1.26 24.56 6.90
C VAL A 175 -1.22 24.09 8.36
N LEU A 176 -1.10 22.79 8.61
CA LEU A 176 -0.93 22.23 9.95
C LEU A 176 0.28 22.82 10.68
N LEU A 177 1.42 22.95 10.00
CA LEU A 177 2.62 23.57 10.55
C LEU A 177 2.43 25.08 10.79
N GLN A 178 1.82 25.80 9.85
CA GLN A 178 1.56 27.23 9.98
C GLN A 178 0.65 27.54 11.17
N GLU A 179 -0.33 26.68 11.41
CA GLU A 179 -1.25 26.77 12.56
C GLU A 179 -0.64 26.25 13.88
N ASN A 180 0.62 25.80 13.88
CA ASN A 180 1.32 25.22 15.04
C ASN A 180 0.55 24.09 15.72
N LYS A 181 -0.16 23.25 14.94
CA LYS A 181 -0.86 22.08 15.48
C LYS A 181 0.15 21.01 15.91
N ASP A 182 -0.04 20.46 17.10
CA ASP A 182 0.88 19.50 17.70
C ASP A 182 0.57 18.06 17.25
N LEU A 183 1.43 17.48 16.40
CA LEU A 183 1.30 16.11 15.93
C LEU A 183 1.42 15.05 17.05
N THR A 184 1.97 15.39 18.23
CA THR A 184 2.02 14.46 19.35
C THR A 184 0.62 14.07 19.84
N ILE A 185 -0.41 14.86 19.51
CA ILE A 185 -1.81 14.51 19.76
C ILE A 185 -2.20 13.24 19.01
N LEU A 186 -1.79 13.12 17.74
CA LEU A 186 -2.05 11.92 16.95
C LEU A 186 -1.25 10.72 17.46
N TRP A 187 0.00 10.96 17.87
CA TRP A 187 0.85 9.92 18.46
C TRP A 187 0.21 9.32 19.72
N LYS A 188 -0.24 10.17 20.64
CA LYS A 188 -0.93 9.74 21.87
C LYS A 188 -2.19 8.95 21.57
N GLU A 189 -2.97 9.35 20.57
CA GLU A 189 -4.16 8.59 20.15
C GLU A 189 -3.78 7.20 19.62
N VAL A 190 -2.69 7.07 18.87
CA VAL A 190 -2.20 5.78 18.37
C VAL A 190 -1.66 4.90 19.51
N GLU A 191 -0.99 5.46 20.51
CA GLU A 191 -0.58 4.72 21.72
C GLU A 191 -1.80 4.10 22.43
N LEU A 192 -2.91 4.84 22.50
CA LEU A 192 -4.15 4.32 23.06
C LEU A 192 -4.75 3.15 22.26
N TRP A 193 -4.41 2.96 20.98
CA TRP A 193 -4.85 1.76 20.26
C TRP A 193 -4.24 0.48 20.84
N VAL A 194 -3.06 0.59 21.45
CA VAL A 194 -2.37 -0.53 22.12
C VAL A 194 -2.89 -0.69 23.54
N ASP A 195 -2.96 0.40 24.30
CA ASP A 195 -3.36 0.38 25.71
C ASP A 195 -4.86 0.08 25.88
N GLU A 196 -5.68 0.51 24.92
CA GLU A 196 -7.12 0.35 24.89
C GLU A 196 -7.55 -0.33 23.56
N PRO A 197 -7.35 -1.65 23.39
CA PRO A 197 -7.48 -2.33 22.09
C PRO A 197 -8.82 -2.16 21.38
N TYR A 198 -9.91 -1.89 22.12
CA TYR A 198 -11.21 -1.58 21.53
C TYR A 198 -11.18 -0.35 20.62
N ARG A 199 -10.20 0.56 20.78
CA ARG A 199 -9.99 1.73 19.92
C ARG A 199 -9.51 1.34 18.54
N LEU A 200 -8.64 0.32 18.44
CA LEU A 200 -8.15 -0.20 17.16
C LEU A 200 -9.29 -0.69 16.25
N PHE A 201 -10.42 -1.08 16.83
CA PHE A 201 -11.58 -1.61 16.09
C PHE A 201 -12.73 -0.60 15.92
N ARG A 202 -12.43 0.72 15.98
CA ARG A 202 -13.41 1.79 15.76
C ARG A 202 -13.28 2.45 14.38
N GLY A 203 -14.36 3.08 13.94
CA GLY A 203 -14.32 4.03 12.83
C GLY A 203 -13.79 5.38 13.30
N TYR A 204 -12.78 5.89 12.61
CA TYR A 204 -12.23 7.23 12.83
C TYR A 204 -12.69 8.16 11.73
N SER A 205 -12.99 9.40 12.09
CA SER A 205 -13.29 10.45 11.11
C SER A 205 -12.31 11.60 11.24
N ILE A 206 -12.15 12.37 10.17
CA ILE A 206 -11.42 13.64 10.22
C ILE A 206 -11.99 14.58 11.29
N HIS A 207 -13.30 14.50 11.57
CA HIS A 207 -13.93 15.31 12.60
C HIS A 207 -13.49 14.86 14.00
N TYR A 208 -13.34 13.55 14.22
CA TYR A 208 -12.73 13.05 15.46
C TYR A 208 -11.32 13.62 15.66
N LEU A 209 -10.49 13.61 14.61
CA LEU A 209 -9.14 14.18 14.67
C LEU A 209 -9.16 15.69 14.95
N HIS A 210 -10.08 16.43 14.32
CA HIS A 210 -10.29 17.84 14.61
C HIS A 210 -10.56 18.06 16.12
N LEU A 211 -11.48 17.31 16.70
CA LEU A 211 -11.82 17.43 18.13
C LEU A 211 -10.62 17.12 19.04
N LEU A 212 -9.75 16.18 18.65
CA LEU A 212 -8.49 15.93 19.36
C LEU A 212 -7.57 17.16 19.32
N PHE A 213 -7.40 17.78 18.15
CA PHE A 213 -6.58 18.99 18.00
C PHE A 213 -7.15 20.19 18.76
N GLU A 214 -8.48 20.26 18.94
CA GLU A 214 -9.14 21.28 19.76
C GLU A 214 -9.14 20.95 21.26
N GLY A 215 -8.49 19.86 21.68
CA GLY A 215 -8.36 19.46 23.08
C GLY A 215 -9.69 19.03 23.73
N GLN A 216 -10.68 18.64 22.92
CA GLN A 216 -11.97 18.22 23.45
C GLN A 216 -11.88 16.80 24.01
N ALA A 217 -12.48 16.59 25.19
CA ALA A 217 -12.59 15.26 25.78
C ALA A 217 -13.61 14.43 24.98
N ILE A 218 -13.12 13.43 24.23
CA ILE A 218 -13.97 12.57 23.42
C ILE A 218 -14.36 11.34 24.24
N GLY A 219 -15.61 11.32 24.72
CA GLY A 219 -16.18 10.16 25.40
C GLY A 219 -16.41 9.02 24.40
N LEU A 220 -15.48 8.06 24.35
CA LEU A 220 -15.69 6.84 23.58
C LEU A 220 -16.65 5.93 24.35
N GLY A 221 -17.90 5.80 23.89
CA GLY A 221 -18.87 4.91 24.51
C GLY A 221 -18.35 3.48 24.55
N THR A 222 -18.22 2.87 25.73
CA THR A 222 -17.76 1.49 25.92
C THR A 222 -18.90 0.54 25.59
N ILE A 223 -18.75 -0.28 24.54
CA ILE A 223 -19.82 -1.20 24.08
C ILE A 223 -19.91 -2.45 24.99
N HIS A 224 -18.85 -2.76 25.74
CA HIS A 224 -18.82 -3.89 26.66
C HIS A 224 -18.27 -3.44 28.02
N LYS A 225 -19.03 -3.74 29.09
CA LYS A 225 -18.60 -3.69 30.49
C LYS A 225 -18.37 -5.11 30.98
#